data_AF-A0A834AGW7-F1
#
_entry.id   AF-A0A834AGW7-F1
#
_cell.length_a   1.000
_cell.length_b   1.000
_cell.length_c   1.000
_cell.angle_alpha   90.00
_cell.angle_beta   90.00
_cell.angle_gamma   90.00
#
_symmetry.space_group_name_H-M   'P 1'
#
loop_
_entity.id
_entity.type
_entity.pdbx_description
1 polymer ?
#
loop_
_entity_poly.entity_id
_entity_poly.type
_entity_poly.pdbx_seq_one_letter_code
_entity_poly.pdbx_strand_id
1 'polypeptide(L)'
;MSMQAVLDYLYTKQLSPTLDLDPLELIALANRFCLPHLVALAEQHAVQELTKAAMSGVGIDGEVLSYLELAQFHNAHQLAAWCLHHICTNYNSVCSKFRKEIKSKSADNQEYFERHRWPPVWYLKEEDHYQRVKREREKEDIALNKRHSRRKWCFWNSSPAVA
;
A
#
# COMPACT_ATOMS: atom_id res chain seq x y z
N MET A 1 -12.20 14.19 -25.89
CA MET A 1 -11.18 13.20 -26.26
C MET A 1 -11.73 11.78 -26.16
N SER A 2 -12.41 11.42 -25.07
CA SER A 2 -12.91 10.07 -24.80
C SER A 2 -13.90 9.55 -25.87
N MET A 3 -14.82 10.38 -26.39
CA MET A 3 -15.69 9.98 -27.51
C MET A 3 -14.93 9.70 -28.81
N GLN A 4 -13.84 10.43 -29.07
CA GLN A 4 -13.00 10.20 -30.24
C GLN A 4 -12.26 8.86 -30.12
N ALA A 5 -11.74 8.53 -28.94
CA ALA A 5 -11.14 7.22 -28.69
C ALA A 5 -12.15 6.07 -28.86
N VAL A 6 -13.42 6.26 -28.47
CA VAL A 6 -14.47 5.26 -28.74
C VAL A 6 -14.67 5.09 -30.24
N LEU A 7 -14.77 6.19 -31.00
CA LEU A 7 -14.93 6.12 -32.47
C LEU A 7 -13.72 5.43 -33.11
N ASP A 8 -12.50 5.86 -32.78
CA ASP A 8 -11.26 5.27 -33.30
C ASP A 8 -11.21 3.76 -32.99
N TYR A 9 -11.59 3.36 -31.78
CA TYR A 9 -11.69 1.95 -31.41
C TYR A 9 -12.75 1.21 -32.23
N LEU A 10 -13.90 1.81 -32.53
CA LEU A 10 -14.93 1.15 -33.34
C LEU A 10 -14.42 0.84 -34.75
N TYR A 11 -13.59 1.73 -35.33
CA TYR A 11 -13.00 1.56 -36.65
C TYR A 11 -11.73 0.70 -36.68
N THR A 12 -10.88 0.76 -35.66
CA THR A 12 -9.55 0.11 -35.66
C THR A 12 -9.45 -1.11 -34.75
N LYS A 13 -10.40 -1.27 -33.82
CA LYS A 13 -10.36 -2.25 -32.72
C LYS A 13 -9.14 -2.12 -31.80
N GLN A 14 -8.48 -0.97 -31.79
CA GLN A 14 -7.31 -0.70 -30.96
C GLN A 14 -7.53 0.55 -30.11
N LEU A 15 -6.94 0.57 -28.92
CA LEU A 15 -6.90 1.76 -28.07
C LEU A 15 -5.57 2.49 -28.32
N SER A 16 -5.65 3.73 -28.80
CA SER A 16 -4.47 4.56 -29.05
C SER A 16 -4.01 5.25 -27.76
N PRO A 17 -2.81 4.95 -27.23
CA PRO A 17 -2.31 5.51 -25.97
C PRO A 17 -1.80 6.95 -26.10
N THR A 18 -1.86 7.55 -27.29
CA THR A 18 -1.33 8.90 -27.57
C THR A 18 -2.29 10.03 -27.23
N LEU A 19 -3.53 9.73 -26.88
CA LEU A 19 -4.46 10.74 -26.38
C LEU A 19 -4.33 10.81 -24.86
N ASP A 20 -4.23 12.03 -24.32
CA ASP A 20 -4.43 12.32 -22.89
C ASP A 20 -5.88 11.97 -22.52
N LEU A 21 -6.13 10.68 -22.31
CA LEU A 21 -7.43 10.09 -22.03
C LEU A 21 -7.61 9.98 -20.53
N ASP A 22 -8.74 10.47 -20.03
CA ASP A 22 -9.22 10.08 -18.70
C ASP A 22 -9.74 8.63 -18.79
N PRO A 23 -9.07 7.65 -18.17
CA PRO A 23 -9.47 6.26 -18.27
C PRO A 23 -10.87 6.02 -17.69
N LEU A 24 -11.28 6.80 -16.68
CA LEU A 24 -12.57 6.62 -16.01
C LEU A 24 -13.73 7.13 -16.88
N GLU A 25 -13.56 8.27 -17.55
CA GLU A 25 -14.52 8.75 -18.55
C GLU A 25 -14.65 7.76 -19.72
N LEU A 26 -13.52 7.20 -20.18
CA LEU A 26 -13.52 6.21 -21.26
C LEU A 26 -14.26 4.92 -20.84
N ILE A 27 -14.02 4.42 -19.63
CA ILE A 27 -14.74 3.27 -19.06
C ILE A 27 -16.24 3.55 -19.01
N ALA A 28 -16.65 4.73 -18.53
CA ALA A 28 -18.06 5.11 -18.44
C ALA A 28 -18.74 5.11 -19.82
N LEU A 29 -18.09 5.69 -20.84
CA LEU A 29 -18.59 5.70 -22.20
C LEU A 29 -18.62 4.29 -22.80
N ALA A 30 -17.54 3.52 -22.67
CA ALA A 30 -17.45 2.16 -23.20
C ALA A 30 -18.55 1.25 -22.63
N ASN A 31 -18.85 1.37 -21.34
CA ASN A 31 -19.97 0.68 -20.71
C ASN A 31 -21.33 1.11 -21.28
N ARG A 32 -21.53 2.42 -21.49
CA ARG A 32 -22.77 2.94 -22.08
C ARG A 32 -23.03 2.45 -23.51
N PHE A 33 -21.96 2.24 -24.28
CA PHE A 33 -22.01 1.66 -25.62
C PHE A 33 -21.96 0.12 -25.64
N CYS A 34 -21.96 -0.53 -24.46
CA CYS A 34 -21.89 -1.98 -24.32
C CYS A 34 -20.65 -2.59 -25.02
N LEU A 35 -19.48 -1.98 -24.84
CA LEU A 35 -18.20 -2.40 -25.43
C LEU A 35 -17.29 -3.04 -24.37
N PRO A 36 -17.53 -4.30 -23.95
CA PRO A 36 -16.81 -4.91 -22.83
C PRO A 36 -15.30 -5.05 -23.08
N HIS A 37 -14.88 -5.28 -24.33
CA HIS A 37 -13.46 -5.34 -24.65
C HIS A 37 -12.76 -3.98 -24.51
N LEU A 38 -13.45 -2.89 -24.86
CA LEU A 38 -12.90 -1.54 -24.67
C LEU A 38 -12.80 -1.18 -23.19
N VAL A 39 -13.77 -1.59 -22.37
CA VAL A 39 -13.70 -1.44 -20.91
C VAL A 39 -12.46 -2.15 -20.37
N ALA A 40 -12.22 -3.41 -20.77
CA ALA A 40 -11.04 -4.15 -20.34
C ALA A 40 -9.72 -3.47 -20.75
N LEU A 41 -9.64 -2.93 -21.97
CA LEU A 41 -8.46 -2.18 -22.42
C LEU A 41 -8.25 -0.87 -21.64
N ALA A 42 -9.34 -0.15 -21.34
CA ALA A 42 -9.27 1.09 -20.56
C ALA A 42 -8.88 0.83 -19.09
N GLU A 43 -9.38 -0.24 -18.48
CA GLU A 43 -8.95 -0.71 -17.15
C GLU A 43 -7.45 -1.05 -17.15
N GLN A 44 -6.98 -1.79 -18.16
CA GLN A 44 -5.58 -2.13 -18.29
C GLN A 44 -4.71 -0.87 -18.43
N HIS A 45 -5.14 0.09 -19.24
CA HIS A 45 -4.44 1.37 -19.43
C HIS A 45 -4.34 2.15 -18.11
N ALA A 46 -5.45 2.28 -17.36
CA ALA A 46 -5.47 2.91 -16.05
C ALA A 46 -4.46 2.29 -15.08
N VAL A 47 -4.44 0.96 -14.97
CA VAL A 47 -3.50 0.24 -14.11
C VAL A 47 -2.06 0.46 -14.54
N GLN A 48 -1.78 0.47 -15.85
CA GLN A 48 -0.44 0.71 -16.38
C GLN A 48 0.07 2.11 -16.03
N GLU A 49 -0.75 3.14 -16.18
CA GLU A 49 -0.36 4.51 -15.83
C GLU A 49 -0.12 4.66 -14.32
N LEU A 50 -1.02 4.14 -13.48
CA LEU A 50 -0.83 4.13 -12.02
C LEU A 50 0.43 3.37 -11.61
N THR A 51 0.72 2.24 -12.26
CA THR A 51 1.92 1.43 -11.97
C THR A 51 3.19 2.18 -12.37
N LYS A 52 3.20 2.84 -13.54
CA LYS A 52 4.34 3.67 -13.98
C LYS A 52 4.57 4.84 -13.01
N ALA A 53 3.51 5.50 -12.57
CA ALA A 53 3.58 6.58 -11.59
C ALA A 53 4.10 6.10 -10.22
N ALA A 54 3.68 4.91 -9.77
CA ALA A 54 4.21 4.31 -8.56
C ALA A 54 5.71 4.00 -8.69
N MET A 55 6.14 3.46 -9.84
CA MET A 55 7.54 3.13 -10.12
C MET A 55 8.45 4.37 -10.21
N SER A 56 7.91 5.51 -10.64
CA SER A 56 8.64 6.79 -10.64
C SER A 56 8.69 7.46 -9.27
N GLY A 57 8.08 6.87 -8.24
CA GLY A 57 8.06 7.38 -6.87
C GLY A 57 6.97 8.41 -6.59
N VAL A 58 6.00 8.58 -7.50
CA VAL A 58 4.84 9.44 -7.27
C VAL A 58 3.87 8.76 -6.30
N GLY A 59 3.36 9.52 -5.33
CA GLY A 59 2.41 9.01 -4.34
C GLY A 59 1.02 8.80 -4.93
N ILE A 60 0.76 7.62 -5.49
CA ILE A 60 -0.52 7.26 -6.14
C ILE A 60 -1.67 6.97 -5.17
N ASP A 61 -1.40 6.86 -3.87
CA ASP A 61 -2.36 6.38 -2.85
C ASP A 61 -3.72 7.12 -2.88
N GLY A 62 -3.73 8.45 -3.03
CA GLY A 62 -4.97 9.24 -3.09
C GLY A 62 -5.73 9.08 -4.41
N GLU A 63 -5.00 8.91 -5.52
CA GLU A 63 -5.59 8.63 -6.82
C GLU A 63 -6.26 7.25 -6.82
N VAL A 64 -5.59 6.23 -6.28
CA VAL A 64 -6.13 4.87 -6.15
C VAL A 64 -7.42 4.84 -5.33
N LEU A 65 -7.49 5.61 -4.22
CA LEU A 65 -8.70 5.72 -3.42
C LEU A 65 -9.87 6.34 -4.21
N SER A 66 -9.58 7.34 -5.05
CA SER A 66 -10.58 7.99 -5.91
C SER A 66 -11.03 7.04 -7.03
N TYR A 67 -10.09 6.34 -7.66
CA TYR A 67 -10.35 5.35 -8.70
C TYR A 67 -11.21 4.19 -8.20
N LEU A 68 -11.03 3.73 -6.96
CA LEU A 68 -11.82 2.62 -6.41
C LEU A 68 -13.33 2.89 -6.47
N GLU A 69 -13.78 4.08 -6.07
CA GLU A 69 -15.22 4.42 -6.06
C GLU A 69 -15.77 4.50 -7.49
N LEU A 70 -15.03 5.17 -8.37
CA LEU A 70 -15.44 5.37 -9.77
C LEU A 70 -15.41 4.05 -10.54
N ALA A 71 -14.43 3.19 -10.29
CA ALA A 71 -14.35 1.86 -10.89
C ALA A 71 -15.51 0.96 -10.43
N GLN A 72 -15.83 0.95 -9.13
CA GLN A 72 -16.99 0.22 -8.62
C GLN A 72 -18.30 0.76 -9.21
N PHE A 73 -18.46 2.08 -9.29
CA PHE A 73 -19.66 2.73 -9.82
C PHE A 73 -19.88 2.42 -11.31
N HIS A 74 -18.81 2.40 -12.10
CA HIS A 74 -18.86 2.08 -13.52
C HIS A 74 -18.70 0.58 -13.83
N ASN A 75 -18.83 -0.31 -12.84
CA ASN A 75 -18.67 -1.76 -13.01
C ASN A 75 -17.34 -2.18 -13.66
N ALA A 76 -16.27 -1.42 -13.43
CA ALA A 76 -14.93 -1.77 -13.88
C ALA A 76 -14.23 -2.69 -12.88
N HIS A 77 -14.49 -4.00 -13.03
CA HIS A 77 -14.15 -4.98 -12.01
C HIS A 77 -12.65 -5.21 -11.83
N GLN A 78 -11.84 -5.23 -12.91
CA GLN A 78 -10.41 -5.54 -12.77
C GLN A 78 -9.66 -4.34 -12.18
N LEU A 79 -10.03 -3.13 -12.60
CA LEU A 79 -9.50 -1.90 -12.01
C LEU A 79 -9.87 -1.77 -10.52
N ALA A 80 -11.13 -2.01 -10.15
CA ALA A 80 -11.55 -2.00 -8.76
C ALA A 80 -10.79 -3.04 -7.92
N ALA A 81 -10.64 -4.27 -8.43
CA ALA A 81 -9.86 -5.32 -7.77
C ALA A 81 -8.38 -4.93 -7.58
N TRP A 82 -7.78 -4.28 -8.59
CA TRP A 82 -6.42 -3.77 -8.50
C TRP A 82 -6.29 -2.66 -7.44
N CYS A 83 -7.23 -1.70 -7.41
CA CYS A 83 -7.25 -0.65 -6.40
C CYS A 83 -7.37 -1.22 -4.98
N LEU A 84 -8.28 -2.17 -4.76
CA LEU A 84 -8.42 -2.87 -3.49
C LEU A 84 -7.11 -3.54 -3.07
N HIS A 85 -6.46 -4.24 -4.00
CA HIS A 85 -5.19 -4.91 -3.75
C HIS A 85 -4.07 -3.93 -3.37
N HIS A 86 -3.93 -2.81 -4.09
CA HIS A 86 -2.94 -1.77 -3.77
C HIS A 86 -3.16 -1.18 -2.38
N ILE A 87 -4.41 -0.83 -2.05
CA ILE A 87 -4.77 -0.26 -0.74
C ILE A 87 -4.48 -1.26 0.38
N CYS A 88 -4.86 -2.53 0.20
CA CYS A 88 -4.66 -3.55 1.24
C CYS A 88 -3.18 -3.86 1.46
N THR A 89 -2.38 -3.88 0.39
CA THR A 89 -0.93 -4.17 0.45
C THR A 89 -0.17 -3.03 1.12
N ASN A 90 -0.57 -1.79 0.86
CA ASN A 90 0.05 -0.58 1.40
C ASN A 90 -0.74 0.03 2.58
N TYR A 91 -1.58 -0.76 3.24
CA TYR A 91 -2.63 -0.29 4.16
C TYR A 91 -2.11 0.68 5.23
N ASN A 92 -0.98 0.37 5.87
CA ASN A 92 -0.40 1.23 6.91
C ASN A 92 -0.02 2.64 6.39
N SER A 93 0.57 2.71 5.20
CA SER A 93 0.92 3.99 4.56
C SER A 93 -0.33 4.78 4.21
N VAL A 94 -1.30 4.13 3.56
CA VAL A 94 -2.54 4.76 3.13
C VAL A 94 -3.35 5.23 4.34
N CYS A 95 -3.47 4.44 5.40
CA CYS A 95 -4.14 4.85 6.64
C CYS A 95 -3.47 6.01 7.36
N SER A 96 -2.14 6.10 7.31
CA SER A 96 -1.41 7.21 7.92
C SER A 96 -1.69 8.54 7.21
N LYS A 97 -1.70 8.53 5.87
CA LYS A 97 -1.89 9.73 5.03
C LYS A 97 -3.35 10.09 4.81
N PHE A 98 -4.19 9.09 4.50
CA PHE A 98 -5.56 9.25 4.00
C PHE A 98 -6.62 8.67 4.95
N ARG A 99 -6.40 8.81 6.26
CA ARG A 99 -7.30 8.26 7.30
C ARG A 99 -8.76 8.67 7.13
N LYS A 100 -9.01 9.92 6.72
CA LYS A 100 -10.37 10.45 6.54
C LYS A 100 -11.07 9.79 5.34
N GLU A 101 -10.35 9.62 4.23
CA GLU A 101 -10.88 9.05 3.00
C GLU A 101 -11.21 7.57 3.13
N ILE A 102 -10.38 6.80 3.85
CA ILE A 102 -10.69 5.40 4.14
C ILE A 102 -11.98 5.29 4.96
N LYS A 103 -12.15 6.17 5.96
CA LYS A 103 -13.35 6.19 6.80
C LYS A 103 -14.60 6.70 6.09
N SER A 104 -14.45 7.43 4.99
CA SER A 104 -15.58 7.89 4.18
C SER A 104 -16.01 6.86 3.13
N LYS A 105 -15.24 5.81 2.87
CA LYS A 105 -15.64 4.72 1.97
C LYS A 105 -16.85 3.95 2.53
N SER A 106 -17.54 3.20 1.66
CA SER A 106 -18.66 2.32 2.06
C SER A 106 -18.25 1.32 3.14
N ALA A 107 -19.22 0.89 3.96
CA ALA A 107 -19.00 -0.10 5.02
C ALA A 107 -18.37 -1.39 4.48
N ASP A 108 -18.83 -1.86 3.31
CA ASP A 108 -18.29 -3.05 2.65
C ASP A 108 -16.80 -2.90 2.31
N ASN A 109 -16.39 -1.74 1.80
CA ASN A 109 -14.98 -1.46 1.50
C ASN A 109 -14.14 -1.36 2.78
N GLN A 110 -14.67 -0.73 3.84
CA GLN A 110 -13.97 -0.65 5.13
C GLN A 110 -13.71 -2.04 5.71
N GLU A 111 -14.74 -2.88 5.74
CA GLU A 111 -14.61 -4.27 6.19
C GLU A 111 -13.64 -5.05 5.31
N TYR A 112 -13.69 -4.86 3.99
CA TYR A 112 -12.76 -5.49 3.07
C TYR A 112 -11.31 -5.14 3.40
N PHE A 113 -11.02 -3.86 3.65
CA PHE A 113 -9.67 -3.42 4.01
C PHE A 113 -9.20 -4.02 5.33
N GLU A 114 -10.05 -4.05 6.35
CA GLU A 114 -9.69 -4.60 7.66
C GLU A 114 -9.39 -6.10 7.60
N ARG A 115 -10.15 -6.84 6.79
CA ARG A 115 -9.98 -8.29 6.60
C ARG A 115 -8.72 -8.62 5.79
N HIS A 116 -8.40 -7.85 4.75
CA HIS A 116 -7.33 -8.16 3.79
C HIS A 116 -6.06 -7.35 3.99
N ARG A 117 -5.96 -6.56 5.06
CA ARG A 117 -4.78 -5.72 5.29
C ARG A 117 -3.48 -6.51 5.42
N TRP A 118 -2.44 -5.94 4.82
CA TRP A 118 -1.06 -6.38 4.94
C TRP A 118 -0.20 -5.30 5.63
N PRO A 119 0.67 -5.66 6.58
CA PRO A 119 0.79 -6.97 7.24
C PRO A 119 -0.45 -7.30 8.11
N PRO A 120 -0.78 -8.59 8.30
CA PRO A 120 -1.88 -9.01 9.16
C PRO A 120 -1.70 -8.59 10.62
N VAL A 121 -2.81 -8.46 11.34
CA VAL A 121 -2.81 -7.99 12.75
C VAL A 121 -1.98 -8.86 13.67
N TRP A 122 -2.09 -10.18 13.49
CA TRP A 122 -1.40 -11.16 14.33
C TRP A 122 0.12 -11.02 14.17
N TYR A 123 0.59 -10.77 12.94
CA TYR A 123 2.00 -10.58 12.66
C TYR A 123 2.54 -9.32 13.34
N LEU A 124 1.79 -8.22 13.27
CA LEU A 124 2.16 -6.98 13.95
C LEU A 124 2.25 -7.18 15.48
N LYS A 125 1.31 -7.94 16.07
CA LYS A 125 1.35 -8.27 17.50
C LYS A 125 2.56 -9.13 17.87
N GLU A 126 2.91 -10.09 17.03
CA GLU A 126 4.06 -10.98 17.24
C GLU A 126 5.39 -10.24 17.08
N GLU A 127 5.51 -9.37 16.08
CA GLU A 127 6.67 -8.49 15.90
C GLU A 127 6.85 -7.57 17.12
N ASP A 128 5.76 -6.94 17.60
CA ASP A 128 5.80 -6.13 18.82
C ASP A 128 6.24 -6.93 20.06
N HIS A 129 5.86 -8.21 20.13
CA HIS A 129 6.31 -9.11 21.20
C HIS A 129 7.80 -9.43 21.05
N TYR A 130 8.25 -9.82 19.86
CA TYR A 130 9.66 -10.10 19.56
C TYR A 130 10.56 -8.92 19.89
N GLN A 131 10.19 -7.72 19.44
CA GLN A 131 10.95 -6.49 19.70
C GLN A 131 11.00 -6.11 21.18
N ARG A 132 9.99 -6.48 21.98
CA ARG A 132 10.03 -6.31 23.44
C ARG A 132 11.02 -7.26 24.08
N VAL A 133 10.90 -8.57 23.79
CA VAL A 133 11.80 -9.60 24.34
C VAL A 133 13.25 -9.35 23.95
N LYS A 134 13.51 -8.95 22.69
CA LYS A 134 14.85 -8.60 22.22
C LYS A 134 15.45 -7.44 23.03
N ARG A 135 14.69 -6.37 23.25
CA ARG A 135 15.13 -5.23 24.08
C ARG A 135 15.37 -5.60 25.54
N GLU A 136 14.61 -6.55 26.08
CA GLU A 136 14.82 -7.07 27.44
C GLU A 136 16.15 -7.83 27.54
N ARG A 137 16.43 -8.74 26.60
CA ARG A 137 17.72 -9.45 26.52
C ARG A 137 18.91 -8.52 26.38
N GLU A 138 18.81 -7.52 25.49
CA GLU A 138 19.88 -6.52 25.33
C GLU A 138 20.15 -5.74 26.63
N LYS A 139 19.11 -5.41 27.40
CA LYS A 139 19.27 -4.76 28.71
C LYS A 139 19.93 -5.68 29.73
N GLU A 140 19.56 -6.96 29.76
CA GLU A 140 20.17 -7.96 30.63
C GLU A 140 21.65 -8.16 30.30
N ASP A 141 22.01 -8.26 29.01
CA ASP A 141 23.39 -8.38 28.54
C ASP A 141 24.22 -7.14 28.92
N ILE A 142 23.66 -5.94 28.75
CA ILE A 142 24.31 -4.69 29.19
C ILE A 142 24.51 -4.70 30.72
N ALA A 143 23.53 -5.17 31.49
CA ALA A 143 23.64 -5.26 32.95
C ALA A 143 24.70 -6.29 33.39
N LEU A 144 24.75 -7.45 32.74
CA LEU A 144 25.76 -8.48 32.96
C LEU A 144 27.16 -7.97 32.61
N ASN A 145 27.33 -7.33 31.45
CA ASN A 145 28.61 -6.78 31.03
C ASN A 145 29.11 -5.68 32.00
N LYS A 146 28.21 -4.81 32.49
CA LYS A 146 28.52 -3.85 33.55
C LYS A 146 28.98 -4.54 34.85
N ARG A 147 28.32 -5.63 35.26
CA ARG A 147 28.73 -6.43 36.44
C ARG A 147 30.10 -7.07 36.24
N HIS A 148 30.38 -7.64 35.07
CA HIS A 148 31.68 -8.23 34.75
C HIS A 148 32.81 -7.18 34.70
N SER A 149 32.55 -6.01 34.13
CA SER A 149 33.52 -4.89 34.10
C SER A 149 33.86 -4.39 35.51
N ARG A 150 32.85 -4.24 36.38
CA ARG A 150 33.05 -3.87 37.80
C ARG A 150 33.91 -4.90 38.57
N ARG A 151 33.69 -6.20 38.36
CA ARG A 151 34.50 -7.25 39.00
C ARG A 151 35.96 -7.23 38.55
N LYS A 152 36.26 -6.89 37.29
CA LYS A 152 37.63 -6.76 36.78
C LYS A 152 38.40 -5.60 37.43
N TRP A 153 37.70 -4.52 37.79
CA TRP A 153 38.31 -3.37 38.50
C TRP A 153 38.63 -3.67 39.98
N CYS A 154 37.96 -4.64 40.61
CA CYS A 154 38.25 -5.02 42.00
C CYS A 154 39.52 -5.87 42.17
N PHE A 155 40.21 -6.27 41.09
CA PHE A 155 41.47 -7.02 41.17
C PHE A 155 42.73 -6.14 41.24
N TRP A 156 42.61 -4.81 41.19
CA TRP A 156 43.75 -3.87 41.17
C TRP A 156 43.98 -3.12 42.49
N ASN A 157 43.30 -3.50 43.58
CA ASN A 157 43.63 -3.02 44.92
C ASN A 157 44.31 -4.12 45.72
N SER A 158 45.52 -4.49 45.29
CA SER A 158 46.48 -5.11 46.21
C SER A 158 46.94 -4.01 47.17
N SER A 159 46.58 -4.12 48.45
CA SER A 159 47.05 -3.22 49.52
C SER A 159 48.57 -3.02 49.46
N PRO A 160 49.09 -1.83 49.82
CA PRO A 160 50.51 -1.68 50.06
C PRO A 160 50.85 -2.55 51.28
N ALA A 161 51.70 -3.56 51.09
CA ALA A 161 52.27 -4.29 52.21
C ALA A 161 53.17 -3.31 52.97
N VAL A 162 52.73 -2.97 54.18
CA VAL A 162 53.49 -2.26 55.20
C VAL A 162 54.51 -3.24 55.79
N ALA A 163 55.81 -2.95 55.61
CA ALA A 163 56.92 -3.23 56.54
C ALA A 163 58.23 -2.70 55.95
#